data_AF-A0A7G9FQ42-F1
#
_entry.id   AF-A0A7G9FQ42-F1
#
_cell.length_a   1.000
_cell.length_b   1.000
_cell.length_c   1.000
_cell.angle_alpha   90.00
_cell.angle_beta   90.00
_cell.angle_gamma   90.00
#
_symmetry.space_group_name_H-M   'P 1'
#
loop_
_entity.id
_entity.type
_entity.pdbx_description
1 polymer ?
#
loop_
_entity_poly.entity_id
_entity_poly.type
_entity_poly.pdbx_seq_one_letter_code
_entity_poly.pdbx_strand_id
1 'polypeptide(L)'
;MAEVMLTSGQGFEGYEIVEYLGFVNVQSVLSSNFFKGFAAGVSEMSDSESEKLTGKLEQVNETALKRLQTIAARKKADAVIGVELNYTQFASYSVGTIASGTAVRLKKKPEENPVTEKSLYVSNYYNRLVPRPVRVWLRGSKNGVTISTDFFNYNKDDIRAIRADVELTNLYEERLLLKDLDFVFEKGNVSLIESKDMECKLPAKDILLLKDAKVRISKYVTSRGVFACNDQPIDVSMPLHRLSALKEKRGIDAVEKYRTDGMIWTCNCGYVNEAGADECLICGRKQEDMKSTSKFNPDEMLAKMQTKEYVIELKDVLMEYIKDIDSEYRMELLEIMESGLQYEKTRGNMKDTVIEKVEKVFEGH
;
A
#
# COMPACT_ATOMS: atom_id res chain seq x y z
N MET A 1 -4.74 16.43 -26.56
CA MET A 1 -5.98 15.62 -26.53
C MET A 1 -5.56 14.18 -26.67
N ALA A 2 -6.07 13.28 -25.82
CA ALA A 2 -5.80 11.85 -25.95
C ALA A 2 -6.34 11.32 -27.28
N GLU A 3 -5.66 10.35 -27.88
CA GLU A 3 -6.09 9.70 -29.11
C GLU A 3 -7.29 8.79 -28.85
N VAL A 4 -8.31 8.82 -29.72
CA VAL A 4 -9.52 7.99 -29.59
C VAL A 4 -9.16 6.52 -29.85
N MET A 5 -9.44 5.65 -28.88
CA MET A 5 -9.12 4.22 -29.00
C MET A 5 -10.10 3.49 -29.94
N LEU A 6 -9.64 2.48 -30.66
CA LEU A 6 -10.45 1.66 -31.56
C LEU A 6 -10.36 0.18 -31.16
N THR A 7 -11.47 -0.55 -31.23
CA THR A 7 -11.49 -2.00 -31.06
C THR A 7 -12.59 -2.64 -31.90
N SER A 8 -12.33 -3.82 -32.46
CA SER A 8 -13.37 -4.68 -33.06
C SER A 8 -14.22 -5.38 -31.99
N GLY A 9 -13.76 -5.41 -30.74
CA GLY A 9 -14.50 -5.96 -29.60
C GLY A 9 -15.59 -5.03 -29.07
N GLN A 10 -16.29 -5.46 -28.02
CA GLN A 10 -17.41 -4.72 -27.43
C GLN A 10 -17.01 -3.74 -26.31
N GLY A 11 -15.73 -3.65 -25.96
CA GLY A 11 -15.26 -2.79 -24.87
C GLY A 11 -13.74 -2.85 -24.68
N PHE A 12 -13.26 -2.14 -23.66
CA PHE A 12 -11.86 -2.12 -23.24
C PHE A 12 -11.76 -2.63 -21.79
N GLU A 13 -10.88 -3.61 -21.55
CA GLU A 13 -10.63 -4.13 -20.20
C GLU A 13 -10.12 -3.03 -19.26
N GLY A 14 -10.58 -3.02 -18.02
CA GLY A 14 -10.28 -1.95 -17.05
C GLY A 14 -11.06 -0.64 -17.27
N TYR A 15 -11.91 -0.55 -18.29
CA TYR A 15 -12.80 0.59 -18.53
C TYR A 15 -14.27 0.19 -18.48
N GLU A 16 -15.13 1.14 -18.15
CA GLU A 16 -16.58 1.05 -18.20
C GLU A 16 -17.10 2.06 -19.24
N ILE A 17 -18.06 1.64 -20.07
CA ILE A 17 -18.76 2.53 -20.99
C ILE A 17 -19.81 3.31 -20.19
N VAL A 18 -19.60 4.62 -20.05
CA VAL A 18 -20.49 5.49 -19.28
C VAL A 18 -21.51 6.21 -20.15
N GLU A 19 -21.27 6.30 -21.46
CA GLU A 19 -22.19 6.93 -22.40
C GLU A 19 -21.99 6.36 -23.81
N TYR A 20 -23.08 6.04 -24.51
CA TYR A 20 -23.08 5.70 -25.92
C TYR A 20 -23.43 6.94 -26.74
N LEU A 21 -22.49 7.42 -27.56
CA LEU A 21 -22.60 8.66 -28.35
C LEU A 21 -23.14 8.41 -29.77
N GLY A 22 -23.70 7.21 -29.97
CA GLY A 22 -24.30 6.74 -31.20
C GLY A 22 -23.29 6.21 -32.23
N PHE A 23 -23.82 5.77 -33.36
CA PHE A 23 -23.05 5.22 -34.46
C PHE A 23 -22.14 6.27 -35.11
N VAL A 24 -20.99 5.80 -35.56
CA VAL A 24 -20.05 6.53 -36.41
C VAL A 24 -19.75 5.69 -37.65
N ASN A 25 -19.72 6.35 -38.80
CA ASN A 25 -19.48 5.70 -40.08
C ASN A 25 -18.69 6.66 -40.97
N VAL A 26 -17.70 6.13 -41.69
CA VAL A 26 -16.89 6.87 -42.65
C VAL A 26 -16.60 6.01 -43.86
N GLN A 27 -16.50 6.68 -45.01
CA GLN A 27 -16.07 6.06 -46.25
C GLN A 27 -14.75 6.69 -46.69
N SER A 28 -13.86 5.83 -47.19
CA SER A 28 -12.62 6.22 -47.87
C SER A 28 -12.59 5.50 -49.20
N VAL A 29 -12.47 6.25 -50.30
CA VAL A 29 -12.59 5.72 -51.66
C VAL A 29 -11.30 5.98 -52.41
N LEU A 30 -10.76 4.94 -53.06
CA LEU A 30 -9.77 5.09 -54.12
C LEU A 30 -10.49 5.11 -55.46
N SER A 31 -10.38 6.23 -56.17
CA SER A 31 -10.69 6.32 -57.59
C SER A 31 -9.43 6.72 -58.34
N SER A 32 -8.96 5.89 -59.26
CA SER A 32 -7.90 6.31 -60.19
C SER A 32 -7.84 5.42 -61.42
N ASN A 33 -7.18 5.94 -62.46
CA ASN A 33 -6.78 5.17 -63.64
C ASN A 33 -5.89 3.94 -63.31
N PHE A 34 -5.41 3.79 -62.07
CA PHE A 34 -4.68 2.61 -61.61
C PHE A 34 -5.50 1.34 -61.80
N PHE A 35 -6.77 1.33 -61.35
CA PHE A 35 -7.63 0.15 -61.44
C PHE A 35 -8.01 -0.23 -62.88
N LYS A 36 -7.88 0.70 -63.85
CA LYS A 36 -8.08 0.40 -65.27
C LYS A 36 -7.05 -0.60 -65.81
N GLY A 37 -5.81 -0.56 -65.30
CA GLY A 37 -4.77 -1.52 -65.68
C GLY A 37 -5.02 -2.92 -65.12
N PHE A 38 -5.60 -3.03 -63.92
CA PHE A 38 -5.85 -4.31 -63.25
C PHE A 38 -7.10 -5.05 -63.77
N ALA A 39 -8.14 -4.34 -64.21
CA ALA A 39 -9.35 -5.01 -64.72
C ALA A 39 -9.20 -5.55 -66.16
N ALA A 40 -8.07 -5.30 -66.83
CA ALA A 40 -7.80 -5.78 -68.18
C ALA A 40 -7.19 -7.21 -68.22
N GLY A 41 -6.84 -7.82 -67.08
CA GLY A 41 -6.29 -9.18 -67.06
C GLY A 41 -6.00 -9.71 -65.66
N VAL A 42 -7.00 -10.28 -64.99
CA VAL A 42 -6.85 -10.93 -63.66
C VAL A 42 -6.00 -12.21 -63.74
N SER A 43 -5.75 -12.75 -64.94
CA SER A 43 -4.97 -13.97 -65.19
C SER A 43 -3.45 -13.77 -65.30
N GLU A 44 -2.95 -12.53 -65.35
CA GLU A 44 -1.51 -12.22 -65.57
C GLU A 44 -0.93 -11.23 -64.52
N MET A 45 -1.53 -11.11 -63.33
CA MET A 45 -1.02 -10.20 -62.29
C MET A 45 0.35 -10.63 -61.78
N SER A 46 1.34 -9.73 -61.86
CA SER A 46 2.65 -9.95 -61.25
C SER A 46 2.63 -9.70 -59.73
N ASP A 47 3.54 -10.32 -58.98
CA ASP A 47 3.67 -10.11 -57.53
C ASP A 47 3.87 -8.61 -57.19
N SER A 48 4.65 -7.90 -58.02
CA SER A 48 4.93 -6.46 -57.84
C SER A 48 3.70 -5.57 -58.01
N GLU A 49 2.72 -5.99 -58.80
CA GLU A 49 1.47 -5.28 -59.00
C GLU A 49 0.47 -5.57 -57.88
N SER A 50 0.49 -6.81 -57.37
CA SER A 50 -0.26 -7.21 -56.18
C SER A 50 0.18 -6.43 -54.93
N GLU A 51 1.49 -6.26 -54.71
CA GLU A 51 2.02 -5.45 -53.60
C GLU A 51 1.56 -3.98 -53.67
N LYS A 52 1.61 -3.37 -54.86
CA LYS A 52 1.15 -1.98 -55.04
C LYS A 52 -0.35 -1.83 -54.81
N LEU A 53 -1.14 -2.85 -55.17
CA LEU A 53 -2.57 -2.87 -54.92
C LEU A 53 -2.86 -2.98 -53.42
N THR A 54 -2.22 -3.93 -52.74
CA THR A 54 -2.34 -4.15 -51.29
C THR A 54 -1.97 -2.90 -50.50
N GLY A 55 -0.83 -2.26 -50.80
CA GLY A 55 -0.41 -1.04 -50.13
C GLY A 55 -1.38 0.13 -50.31
N LYS A 56 -2.07 0.23 -51.45
CA LYS A 56 -3.14 1.22 -51.64
C LYS A 56 -4.38 0.91 -50.80
N LEU A 57 -4.78 -0.35 -50.72
CA LEU A 57 -5.92 -0.77 -49.89
C LEU A 57 -5.63 -0.54 -48.40
N GLU A 58 -4.41 -0.82 -47.94
CA GLU A 58 -3.94 -0.49 -46.59
C GLU A 58 -4.02 1.02 -46.32
N GLN A 59 -3.53 1.84 -47.25
CA GLN A 59 -3.61 3.30 -47.14
C GLN A 59 -5.07 3.79 -47.00
N VAL A 60 -6.01 3.16 -47.71
CA VAL A 60 -7.44 3.48 -47.58
C VAL A 60 -7.99 3.10 -46.22
N ASN A 61 -7.62 1.94 -45.68
CA ASN A 61 -8.04 1.52 -44.35
C ASN A 61 -7.51 2.48 -43.28
N GLU A 62 -6.23 2.82 -43.32
CA GLU A 62 -5.64 3.77 -42.38
C GLU A 62 -6.35 5.12 -42.45
N THR A 63 -6.65 5.59 -43.66
CA THR A 63 -7.39 6.85 -43.87
C THR A 63 -8.81 6.75 -43.31
N ALA A 64 -9.49 5.62 -43.50
CA ALA A 64 -10.83 5.39 -42.96
C ALA A 64 -10.79 5.37 -41.41
N LEU A 65 -9.88 4.62 -40.78
CA LEU A 65 -9.75 4.56 -39.33
C LEU A 65 -9.41 5.93 -38.71
N LYS A 66 -8.49 6.69 -39.31
CA LYS A 66 -8.17 8.06 -38.86
C LYS A 66 -9.37 8.99 -38.95
N ARG A 67 -10.16 8.90 -40.02
CA ARG A 67 -11.41 9.66 -40.16
C ARG A 67 -12.45 9.24 -39.14
N LEU A 68 -12.55 7.94 -38.85
CA LEU A 68 -13.46 7.39 -37.84
C LEU A 68 -13.13 7.96 -36.45
N GLN A 69 -11.85 7.94 -36.06
CA GLN A 69 -11.36 8.57 -34.82
C GLN A 69 -11.66 10.07 -34.80
N THR A 70 -11.47 10.78 -35.93
CA THR A 70 -11.74 12.22 -36.02
C THR A 70 -13.22 12.55 -35.78
N ILE A 71 -14.14 11.78 -36.37
CA ILE A 71 -15.59 11.98 -36.16
C ILE A 71 -15.99 11.62 -34.72
N ALA A 72 -15.44 10.53 -34.17
CA ALA A 72 -15.67 10.16 -32.78
C ALA A 72 -15.15 11.24 -31.81
N ALA A 73 -13.98 11.81 -32.07
CA ALA A 73 -13.42 12.92 -31.29
C ALA A 73 -14.33 14.17 -31.30
N ARG A 74 -14.94 14.50 -32.46
CA ARG A 74 -15.92 15.60 -32.55
C ARG A 74 -17.17 15.36 -31.69
N LYS A 75 -17.53 14.10 -31.46
CA LYS A 75 -18.60 13.70 -30.53
C LYS A 75 -18.15 13.68 -29.06
N LYS A 76 -16.89 14.03 -28.76
CA LYS A 76 -16.27 13.91 -27.42
C LYS A 76 -16.27 12.46 -26.91
N ALA A 77 -16.05 11.51 -27.83
CA ALA A 77 -15.85 10.11 -27.50
C ALA A 77 -14.41 9.85 -27.07
N ASP A 78 -14.22 8.90 -26.16
CA ASP A 78 -12.90 8.41 -25.78
C ASP A 78 -12.50 7.18 -26.62
N ALA A 79 -13.50 6.44 -27.14
CA ALA A 79 -13.26 5.26 -27.96
C ALA A 79 -14.39 4.99 -28.97
N VAL A 80 -14.10 4.10 -29.93
CA VAL A 80 -15.07 3.45 -30.82
C VAL A 80 -14.96 1.94 -30.65
N ILE A 81 -16.08 1.30 -30.31
CA ILE A 81 -16.20 -0.15 -30.14
C ILE A 81 -16.96 -0.78 -31.33
N GLY A 82 -16.81 -2.09 -31.50
CA GLY A 82 -17.45 -2.83 -32.59
C GLY A 82 -17.03 -2.30 -33.96
N VAL A 83 -15.75 -1.95 -34.11
CA VAL A 83 -15.23 -1.42 -35.37
C VAL A 83 -15.19 -2.52 -36.41
N GLU A 84 -15.88 -2.28 -37.53
CA GLU A 84 -15.90 -3.12 -38.71
C GLU A 84 -15.31 -2.36 -39.91
N LEU A 85 -14.50 -3.05 -40.71
CA LEU A 85 -13.95 -2.54 -41.97
C LEU A 85 -14.45 -3.41 -43.11
N ASN A 86 -15.24 -2.82 -44.01
CA ASN A 86 -15.82 -3.50 -45.16
C ASN A 86 -15.31 -2.86 -46.45
N TYR A 87 -14.74 -3.68 -47.34
CA TYR A 87 -14.40 -3.23 -48.69
C TYR A 87 -15.64 -3.30 -49.57
N THR A 88 -15.85 -2.27 -50.38
CA THR A 88 -16.91 -2.25 -51.37
C THR A 88 -16.46 -1.59 -52.67
N GLN A 89 -17.02 -2.06 -53.77
CA GLN A 89 -16.87 -1.44 -55.07
C GLN A 89 -17.98 -0.40 -55.25
N PHE A 90 -17.60 0.88 -55.38
CA PHE A 90 -18.57 1.97 -55.51
C PHE A 90 -19.01 2.21 -56.95
N ALA A 91 -18.09 2.02 -57.91
CA ALA A 91 -18.27 2.16 -59.35
C ALA A 91 -17.15 1.43 -60.09
N SER A 92 -17.24 1.32 -61.42
CA SER A 92 -16.18 0.78 -62.27
C SER A 92 -14.84 1.42 -61.92
N TYR A 93 -13.84 0.59 -61.60
CA TYR A 93 -12.48 1.03 -61.25
C TYR A 93 -12.37 1.87 -59.96
N SER A 94 -13.30 1.72 -59.02
CA SER A 94 -13.21 2.32 -57.69
C SER A 94 -13.53 1.33 -56.58
N VAL A 95 -12.62 1.21 -55.64
CA VAL A 95 -12.77 0.41 -54.42
C VAL A 95 -12.59 1.34 -53.24
N GLY A 96 -13.38 1.16 -52.21
CA GLY A 96 -13.20 1.88 -50.97
C GLY A 96 -13.54 1.04 -49.76
N THR A 97 -13.16 1.55 -48.61
CA THR A 97 -13.43 0.95 -47.32
C THR A 97 -14.47 1.78 -46.59
N ILE A 98 -15.48 1.09 -46.09
CA ILE A 98 -16.45 1.61 -45.15
C ILE A 98 -16.01 1.16 -43.76
N ALA A 99 -15.75 2.11 -42.87
CA ALA A 99 -15.45 1.86 -41.47
C ALA A 99 -16.62 2.32 -40.61
N SER A 100 -17.16 1.42 -39.79
CA SER A 100 -18.28 1.71 -38.90
C SER A 100 -18.05 1.19 -37.49
N GLY A 101 -18.68 1.82 -36.51
CA GLY A 101 -18.67 1.38 -35.12
C GLY A 101 -19.55 2.27 -34.24
N THR A 102 -19.46 2.09 -32.93
CA THR A 102 -20.21 2.89 -31.95
C THR A 102 -19.26 3.75 -31.13
N ALA A 103 -19.45 5.07 -31.16
CA ALA A 103 -18.67 6.00 -30.36
C ALA A 103 -19.14 5.96 -28.90
N VAL A 104 -18.20 5.87 -27.97
CA VAL A 104 -18.48 5.73 -26.53
C VAL A 104 -17.60 6.66 -25.68
N ARG A 105 -18.13 7.08 -24.53
CA ARG A 105 -17.34 7.68 -23.46
C ARG A 105 -16.96 6.60 -22.47
N LEU A 106 -15.69 6.59 -22.07
CA LEU A 106 -15.14 5.60 -21.16
C LEU A 106 -14.83 6.25 -19.80
N LYS A 107 -15.01 5.48 -18.74
CA LYS A 107 -14.48 5.79 -17.42
C LYS A 107 -13.56 4.65 -17.02
N LYS A 108 -12.34 4.95 -16.60
CA LYS A 108 -11.46 3.94 -16.00
C LYS A 108 -12.17 3.37 -14.78
N LYS A 109 -12.33 2.05 -14.71
CA LYS A 109 -12.91 1.41 -13.53
C LYS A 109 -12.03 1.79 -12.34
N PRO A 110 -12.62 2.16 -11.18
CA PRO A 110 -11.84 2.18 -9.96
C PRO A 110 -11.23 0.78 -9.81
N GLU A 111 -9.95 0.70 -9.46
CA GLU A 111 -9.41 -0.56 -8.95
C GLU A 111 -10.35 -1.05 -7.85
N GLU A 112 -10.75 -2.32 -7.88
CA GLU A 112 -11.67 -2.85 -6.87
C GLU A 112 -11.04 -2.59 -5.50
N ASN A 113 -11.59 -1.62 -4.77
CA ASN A 113 -11.18 -1.38 -3.39
C ASN A 113 -11.34 -2.70 -2.64
N PRO A 114 -10.35 -3.10 -1.84
CA PRO A 114 -10.46 -4.32 -1.06
C PRO A 114 -11.71 -4.27 -0.19
N VAL A 115 -12.50 -5.36 -0.26
CA VAL A 115 -13.70 -5.58 0.57
C VAL A 115 -13.31 -5.57 2.06
N THR A 116 -12.07 -5.92 2.38
CA THR A 116 -11.54 -5.91 3.74
C THR A 116 -10.09 -5.50 3.72
N GLU A 117 -9.75 -4.42 4.42
CA GLU A 117 -8.38 -3.95 4.58
C GLU A 117 -7.99 -3.95 6.07
N LYS A 118 -6.77 -4.39 6.36
CA LYS A 118 -6.17 -4.27 7.69
C LYS A 118 -4.69 -3.97 7.57
N SER A 119 -4.23 -2.99 8.35
CA SER A 119 -2.82 -2.74 8.58
C SER A 119 -2.38 -3.24 9.96
N LEU A 120 -1.20 -3.85 10.03
CA LEU A 120 -0.56 -4.26 11.26
C LEU A 120 0.80 -3.59 11.37
N TYR A 121 1.08 -2.95 12.51
CA TYR A 121 2.43 -2.48 12.79
C TYR A 121 3.35 -3.67 13.02
N VAL A 122 4.56 -3.58 12.47
CA VAL A 122 5.54 -4.65 12.60
C VAL A 122 6.16 -4.62 14.00
N SER A 123 6.10 -5.75 14.71
CA SER A 123 6.51 -5.91 16.11
C SER A 123 7.92 -6.49 16.30
N ASN A 124 8.74 -6.46 15.25
CA ASN A 124 10.15 -6.80 15.31
C ASN A 124 10.98 -5.81 14.47
N TYR A 125 12.28 -5.67 14.76
CA TYR A 125 13.12 -4.68 14.09
C TYR A 125 14.59 -5.08 14.02
N TYR A 126 15.34 -4.40 13.15
CA TYR A 126 16.79 -4.56 13.01
C TYR A 126 17.52 -3.37 13.61
N ASN A 127 18.56 -3.60 14.40
CA ASN A 127 19.40 -2.57 15.00
C ASN A 127 20.55 -2.10 14.08
N ARG A 128 20.45 -2.36 12.77
CA ARG A 128 21.42 -1.98 11.73
C ARG A 128 20.74 -1.20 10.60
N LEU A 129 21.55 -0.59 9.74
CA LEU A 129 21.13 0.15 8.55
C LEU A 129 20.70 -0.79 7.41
N VAL A 130 19.70 -1.63 7.66
CA VAL A 130 18.95 -2.37 6.64
C VAL A 130 17.57 -1.72 6.45
N PRO A 131 16.92 -1.85 5.28
CA PRO A 131 15.53 -1.42 5.13
C PRO A 131 14.68 -2.06 6.23
N ARG A 132 14.04 -1.25 7.06
CA ARG A 132 13.38 -1.75 8.27
C ARG A 132 11.89 -1.92 8.03
N PRO A 133 11.31 -3.12 8.17
CA PRO A 133 9.87 -3.28 8.03
C PRO A 133 9.16 -2.55 9.17
N VAL A 134 8.09 -1.81 8.86
CA VAL A 134 7.36 -1.01 9.85
C VAL A 134 5.86 -1.25 9.86
N ARG A 135 5.28 -1.68 8.73
CA ARG A 135 3.84 -1.95 8.63
C ARG A 135 3.58 -3.01 7.56
N VAL A 136 2.67 -3.94 7.82
CA VAL A 136 2.14 -4.89 6.83
C VAL A 136 0.70 -4.51 6.52
N TRP A 137 0.35 -4.48 5.24
CA TRP A 137 -1.00 -4.24 4.74
C TRP A 137 -1.57 -5.54 4.17
N LEU A 138 -2.81 -5.83 4.50
CA LEU A 138 -3.55 -6.97 3.99
C LEU A 138 -4.88 -6.48 3.40
N ARG A 139 -5.12 -6.85 2.15
CA ARG A 139 -6.24 -6.36 1.34
C ARG A 139 -6.96 -7.54 0.70
N GLY A 140 -8.16 -7.85 1.19
CA GLY A 140 -9.02 -8.91 0.69
C GLY A 140 -9.97 -8.41 -0.40
N SER A 141 -10.05 -9.14 -1.50
CA SER A 141 -11.00 -8.93 -2.60
C SER A 141 -11.73 -10.24 -2.93
N LYS A 142 -12.57 -10.23 -3.96
CA LYS A 142 -13.19 -11.48 -4.47
C LYS A 142 -12.16 -12.45 -5.06
N ASN A 143 -11.01 -11.95 -5.49
CA ASN A 143 -10.00 -12.71 -6.21
C ASN A 143 -8.92 -13.29 -5.29
N GLY A 144 -8.93 -12.95 -4.01
CA GLY A 144 -7.96 -13.43 -3.03
C GLY A 144 -7.54 -12.34 -2.05
N VAL A 145 -6.41 -12.56 -1.39
CA VAL A 145 -5.83 -11.57 -0.47
C VAL A 145 -4.48 -11.14 -1.01
N THR A 146 -4.28 -9.83 -1.03
CA THR A 146 -3.00 -9.23 -1.34
C THR A 146 -2.32 -8.72 -0.07
N ILE A 147 -1.00 -8.76 -0.08
CA ILE A 147 -0.12 -8.28 0.98
C ILE A 147 0.87 -7.27 0.41
N SER A 148 1.11 -6.20 1.16
CA SER A 148 2.23 -5.27 0.96
C SER A 148 2.87 -4.93 2.29
N THR A 149 4.06 -4.35 2.27
CA THR A 149 4.80 -3.98 3.47
C THR A 149 5.53 -2.66 3.24
N ASP A 150 5.45 -1.81 4.25
CA ASP A 150 6.17 -0.53 4.30
C ASP A 150 7.50 -0.75 5.00
N PHE A 151 8.56 -0.17 4.44
CA PHE A 151 9.89 -0.21 5.02
C PHE A 151 10.44 1.20 5.22
N PHE A 152 11.12 1.41 6.35
CA PHE A 152 11.90 2.61 6.60
C PHE A 152 13.32 2.43 6.07
N ASN A 153 13.71 3.26 5.11
CA ASN A 153 15.00 3.27 4.45
C ASN A 153 15.83 4.46 4.96
N TYR A 154 16.60 4.24 6.01
CA TYR A 154 17.44 5.26 6.64
C TYR A 154 18.50 5.83 5.69
N ASN A 155 19.08 5.01 4.82
CA ASN A 155 20.13 5.42 3.89
C ASN A 155 19.60 6.13 2.64
N LYS A 156 18.30 6.05 2.36
CA LYS A 156 17.69 6.45 1.08
C LYS A 156 18.38 5.80 -0.13
N ASP A 157 18.91 4.59 0.06
CA ASP A 157 19.45 3.76 -1.02
C ASP A 157 18.35 3.48 -2.05
N ASP A 158 18.69 3.30 -3.34
CA ASP A 158 17.73 2.89 -4.37
C ASP A 158 17.34 1.41 -4.20
N ILE A 159 16.45 1.12 -3.24
CA ILE A 159 15.95 -0.23 -2.95
C ILE A 159 14.95 -0.65 -4.02
N ARG A 160 15.28 -1.71 -4.78
CA ARG A 160 14.42 -2.21 -5.87
C ARG A 160 13.50 -3.34 -5.42
N ALA A 161 14.02 -4.22 -4.56
CA ALA A 161 13.27 -5.35 -4.03
C ALA A 161 13.80 -5.80 -2.66
N ILE A 162 12.92 -6.37 -1.84
CA ILE A 162 13.25 -7.00 -0.56
C ILE A 162 12.58 -8.38 -0.52
N ARG A 163 13.36 -9.43 -0.25
CA ARG A 163 12.82 -10.76 0.05
C ARG A 163 12.71 -10.94 1.55
N ALA A 164 11.51 -11.27 2.03
CA ALA A 164 11.27 -11.48 3.45
C ALA A 164 10.19 -12.54 3.73
N ASP A 165 10.25 -13.13 4.92
CA ASP A 165 9.17 -13.91 5.50
C ASP A 165 8.28 -13.00 6.36
N VAL A 166 6.98 -13.23 6.35
CA VAL A 166 6.01 -12.53 7.20
C VAL A 166 5.31 -13.55 8.09
N GLU A 167 5.49 -13.42 9.40
CA GLU A 167 4.77 -14.19 10.43
C GLU A 167 3.59 -13.34 10.93
N LEU A 168 2.38 -13.85 10.78
CA LEU A 168 1.14 -13.22 11.22
C LEU A 168 0.59 -13.99 12.42
N THR A 169 0.16 -13.29 13.47
CA THR A 169 -0.49 -13.91 14.64
C THR A 169 -1.93 -13.44 14.75
N ASN A 170 -2.86 -14.38 14.96
CA ASN A 170 -4.28 -14.07 15.14
C ASN A 170 -4.68 -13.84 16.61
N LEU A 171 -5.93 -13.44 16.84
CA LEU A 171 -6.49 -13.22 18.19
C LEU A 171 -6.50 -14.47 19.08
N TYR A 172 -6.32 -15.66 18.50
CA TYR A 172 -6.23 -16.94 19.21
C TYR A 172 -4.78 -17.41 19.45
N GLU A 173 -3.79 -16.53 19.22
CA GLU A 173 -2.35 -16.83 19.33
C GLU A 173 -1.82 -17.84 18.29
N GLU A 174 -2.60 -18.16 17.27
CA GLU A 174 -2.14 -19.03 16.18
C GLU A 174 -1.27 -18.23 15.21
N ARG A 175 -0.18 -18.87 14.75
CA ARG A 175 0.82 -18.24 13.88
C ARG A 175 0.72 -18.79 12.46
N LEU A 176 0.66 -17.89 11.49
CA LEU A 176 0.75 -18.18 10.05
C LEU A 176 2.03 -17.59 9.49
N LEU A 177 2.86 -18.44 8.86
CA LEU A 177 4.11 -18.02 8.25
C LEU A 177 3.99 -18.00 6.72
N LEU A 178 4.10 -16.81 6.13
CA LEU A 178 4.22 -16.59 4.69
C LEU A 178 5.70 -16.46 4.33
N LYS A 179 6.23 -17.41 3.57
CA LYS A 179 7.67 -17.50 3.26
C LYS A 179 8.03 -16.91 1.90
N ASP A 180 9.27 -16.44 1.79
CA ASP A 180 9.92 -16.07 0.53
C ASP A 180 9.12 -15.02 -0.29
N LEU A 181 8.50 -14.05 0.39
CA LEU A 181 7.76 -12.97 -0.27
C LEU A 181 8.73 -11.94 -0.86
N ASP A 182 8.53 -11.59 -2.13
CA ASP A 182 9.37 -10.65 -2.88
C ASP A 182 8.67 -9.29 -3.03
N PHE A 183 8.96 -8.36 -2.12
CA PHE A 183 8.41 -7.00 -2.12
C PHE A 183 9.17 -6.12 -3.12
N VAL A 184 8.46 -5.53 -4.08
CA VAL A 184 9.04 -4.69 -5.15
C VAL A 184 8.57 -3.25 -5.00
N PHE A 185 9.47 -2.29 -5.26
CA PHE A 185 9.22 -0.87 -5.04
C PHE A 185 9.27 -0.08 -6.34
N GLU A 186 8.36 0.88 -6.50
CA GLU A 186 8.41 1.84 -7.61
C GLU A 186 9.37 3.00 -7.33
N LYS A 187 9.45 3.42 -6.07
CA LYS A 187 10.35 4.47 -5.59
C LYS A 187 11.10 3.99 -4.35
N GLY A 188 12.32 3.47 -4.55
CA GLY A 188 13.15 2.89 -3.49
C GLY A 188 13.97 3.89 -2.68
N ASN A 189 14.25 5.08 -3.22
CA ASN A 189 15.23 6.04 -2.71
C ASN A 189 14.62 7.14 -1.80
N VAL A 190 13.55 6.80 -1.09
CA VAL A 190 12.88 7.69 -0.12
C VAL A 190 12.89 7.06 1.27
N SER A 191 12.63 7.84 2.31
CA SER A 191 12.72 7.35 3.70
C SER A 191 11.66 6.30 4.04
N LEU A 192 10.45 6.44 3.53
CA LEU A 192 9.40 5.42 3.68
C LEU A 192 9.10 4.88 2.29
N ILE A 193 9.38 3.59 2.09
CA ILE A 193 9.14 2.89 0.83
C ILE A 193 7.99 1.91 1.00
N GLU A 194 7.06 1.93 0.06
CA GLU A 194 5.86 1.12 0.06
C GLU A 194 5.98 0.09 -1.07
N SER A 195 5.87 -1.19 -0.72
CA SER A 195 5.93 -2.24 -1.74
C SER A 195 4.64 -2.28 -2.54
N LYS A 196 4.71 -2.73 -3.79
CA LYS A 196 3.50 -3.11 -4.53
C LYS A 196 2.78 -4.28 -3.85
N ASP A 197 1.47 -4.31 -4.01
CA ASP A 197 0.64 -5.42 -3.57
C ASP A 197 1.00 -6.71 -4.32
N MET A 198 1.09 -7.82 -3.59
CA MET A 198 1.29 -9.15 -4.14
C MET A 198 0.26 -10.13 -3.60
N GLU A 199 -0.11 -11.14 -4.36
CA GLU A 199 -1.02 -12.18 -3.87
C GLU A 199 -0.37 -13.04 -2.77
N CYS A 200 -1.15 -13.37 -1.73
CA CYS A 200 -0.72 -14.26 -0.67
C CYS A 200 -1.78 -15.30 -0.31
N LYS A 201 -1.32 -16.42 0.25
CA LYS A 201 -2.19 -17.52 0.70
C LYS A 201 -2.76 -17.22 2.09
N LEU A 202 -3.77 -16.36 2.13
CA LEU A 202 -4.54 -16.05 3.34
C LEU A 202 -6.05 -15.99 2.98
N PRO A 203 -6.95 -16.65 3.74
CA PRO A 203 -8.39 -16.46 3.54
C PRO A 203 -8.83 -15.04 3.92
N ALA A 204 -9.63 -14.38 3.08
CA ALA A 204 -10.07 -13.00 3.33
C ALA A 204 -10.79 -12.80 4.67
N LYS A 205 -11.52 -13.82 5.13
CA LYS A 205 -12.21 -13.82 6.44
C LYS A 205 -11.25 -13.72 7.64
N ASP A 206 -10.00 -14.14 7.47
CA ASP A 206 -9.04 -14.21 8.58
C ASP A 206 -8.32 -12.86 8.78
N ILE A 207 -8.37 -11.95 7.79
CA ILE A 207 -7.72 -10.63 7.84
C ILE A 207 -8.09 -9.89 9.14
N LEU A 208 -9.38 -9.83 9.48
CA LEU A 208 -9.86 -9.11 10.65
C LEU A 208 -9.43 -9.74 11.99
N LEU A 209 -9.08 -11.02 11.99
CA LEU A 209 -8.63 -11.76 13.18
C LEU A 209 -7.13 -11.58 13.47
N LEU A 210 -6.36 -11.00 12.55
CA LEU A 210 -4.91 -10.83 12.74
C LEU A 210 -4.61 -9.68 13.71
N LYS A 211 -3.76 -9.88 14.70
CA LYS A 211 -3.42 -8.83 15.67
C LYS A 211 -1.96 -8.37 15.59
N ASP A 212 -1.06 -9.21 15.07
CA ASP A 212 0.38 -8.95 15.06
C ASP A 212 1.02 -9.39 13.74
N ALA A 213 2.11 -8.71 13.37
CA ALA A 213 2.93 -9.06 12.24
C ALA A 213 4.42 -8.91 12.58
N LYS A 214 5.22 -9.93 12.24
CA LYS A 214 6.67 -9.90 12.28
C LYS A 214 7.24 -10.16 10.90
N VAL A 215 8.30 -9.45 10.55
CA VAL A 215 8.91 -9.53 9.22
C VAL A 215 10.39 -9.88 9.34
N ARG A 216 10.81 -10.93 8.64
CA ARG A 216 12.20 -11.39 8.60
C ARG A 216 12.78 -11.21 7.21
N ILE A 217 13.73 -10.30 7.05
CA ILE A 217 14.37 -10.04 5.77
C ILE A 217 15.44 -11.09 5.54
N SER A 218 15.41 -11.71 4.36
CA SER A 218 16.44 -12.62 3.89
C SER A 218 17.50 -11.89 3.08
N LYS A 219 17.08 -11.03 2.15
CA LYS A 219 17.97 -10.25 1.27
C LYS A 219 17.25 -9.06 0.65
N TYR A 220 17.99 -8.07 0.20
CA TYR A 220 17.46 -6.93 -0.54
C TYR A 220 18.37 -6.54 -1.70
N VAL A 221 17.79 -5.85 -2.68
CA VAL A 221 18.44 -5.46 -3.93
C VAL A 221 18.51 -3.95 -4.01
N THR A 222 19.70 -3.44 -4.30
CA THR A 222 19.91 -2.01 -4.61
C THR A 222 20.53 -1.86 -6.00
N SER A 223 20.70 -0.62 -6.45
CA SER A 223 21.49 -0.33 -7.66
C SER A 223 22.94 -0.85 -7.60
N ARG A 224 23.48 -1.07 -6.40
CA ARG A 224 24.87 -1.53 -6.17
C ARG A 224 25.02 -3.06 -6.14
N GLY A 225 23.93 -3.82 -6.02
CA GLY A 225 23.96 -5.27 -5.97
C GLY A 225 22.91 -5.89 -5.05
N VAL A 226 23.11 -7.17 -4.74
CA VAL A 226 22.24 -7.96 -3.85
C VAL A 226 22.93 -8.11 -2.50
N PHE A 227 22.23 -7.79 -1.42
CA PHE A 227 22.74 -7.80 -0.06
C PHE A 227 21.96 -8.82 0.77
N ALA A 228 22.66 -9.79 1.35
CA ALA A 228 22.07 -10.75 2.28
C ALA A 228 21.84 -10.10 3.65
N CYS A 229 20.73 -10.42 4.30
CA CYS A 229 20.41 -10.00 5.66
C CYS A 229 20.51 -11.23 6.57
N ASN A 230 21.68 -11.43 7.18
CA ASN A 230 21.94 -12.57 8.06
C ASN A 230 21.59 -12.28 9.53
N ASP A 231 21.10 -11.07 9.81
CA ASP A 231 20.79 -10.63 11.16
C ASP A 231 19.43 -11.18 11.62
N GLN A 232 19.35 -11.56 12.89
CA GLN A 232 18.06 -11.88 13.50
C GLN A 232 17.39 -10.60 14.00
N PRO A 233 16.11 -10.37 13.65
CA PRO A 233 15.38 -9.23 14.16
C PRO A 233 15.13 -9.36 15.67
N ILE A 234 15.06 -8.23 16.35
CA ILE A 234 14.74 -8.10 17.77
C ILE A 234 13.23 -7.93 17.90
N ASP A 235 12.59 -8.74 18.73
CA ASP A 235 11.17 -8.60 19.05
C ASP A 235 10.93 -7.40 19.97
N VAL A 236 9.87 -6.66 19.70
CA VAL A 236 9.41 -5.58 20.57
C VAL A 236 8.83 -6.19 21.85
N SER A 237 9.31 -5.72 23.00
CA SER A 237 8.88 -6.24 24.31
C SER A 237 7.59 -5.61 24.84
N MET A 238 7.18 -4.45 24.32
CA MET A 238 5.96 -3.76 24.77
C MET A 238 4.70 -4.33 24.10
N PRO A 239 3.53 -4.25 24.76
CA PRO A 239 2.26 -4.62 24.17
C PRO A 239 1.95 -3.88 22.85
N LEU A 240 1.21 -4.52 21.95
CA LEU A 240 0.93 -4.02 20.60
C LEU A 240 0.16 -2.69 20.57
N HIS A 241 -0.75 -2.48 21.52
CA HIS A 241 -1.46 -1.19 21.63
C HIS A 241 -0.49 -0.05 21.98
N ARG A 242 0.48 -0.29 22.88
CA ARG A 242 1.53 0.69 23.23
C ARG A 242 2.48 0.95 22.07
N LEU A 243 2.83 -0.10 21.34
CA LEU A 243 3.64 0.04 20.13
C LEU A 243 2.93 0.93 19.10
N SER A 244 1.63 0.76 18.94
CA SER A 244 0.81 1.57 18.05
C SER A 244 0.82 3.04 18.46
N ALA A 245 0.52 3.33 19.73
CA ALA A 245 0.56 4.69 20.27
C ALA A 245 1.96 5.33 20.16
N LEU A 246 3.02 4.56 20.43
CA LEU A 246 4.40 5.03 20.31
C LEU A 246 4.74 5.40 18.86
N LYS A 247 4.34 4.58 17.88
CA LYS A 247 4.58 4.85 16.46
C LYS A 247 3.84 6.09 15.98
N GLU A 248 2.63 6.31 16.46
CA GLU A 248 1.85 7.53 16.17
C GLU A 248 2.52 8.77 16.76
N LYS A 249 3.01 8.69 18.00
CA LYS A 249 3.62 9.82 18.72
C LYS A 249 5.05 10.14 18.27
N ARG A 250 5.86 9.13 17.97
CA ARG A 250 7.32 9.27 17.74
C ARG A 250 7.77 8.91 16.33
N GLY A 251 6.86 8.48 15.46
CA GLY A 251 7.13 8.09 14.09
C GLY A 251 7.08 6.58 13.86
N ILE A 252 6.79 6.19 12.62
CA ILE A 252 6.46 4.82 12.21
C ILE A 252 7.57 3.79 12.49
N ASP A 253 8.83 4.23 12.58
CA ASP A 253 10.01 3.43 12.87
C ASP A 253 10.32 3.28 14.37
N ALA A 254 9.50 3.89 15.24
CA ALA A 254 9.61 3.76 16.70
C ALA A 254 9.19 2.35 17.16
N VAL A 255 9.96 1.80 18.09
CA VAL A 255 9.86 0.41 18.58
C VAL A 255 10.20 0.26 20.07
N GLU A 256 10.77 1.30 20.68
CA GLU A 256 11.17 1.30 22.10
C GLU A 256 10.97 2.69 22.72
N LYS A 257 10.77 2.78 24.03
CA LYS A 257 10.76 4.04 24.77
C LYS A 257 12.19 4.54 24.98
N TYR A 258 12.34 5.86 25.05
CA TYR A 258 13.63 6.45 25.40
C TYR A 258 14.02 6.07 26.84
N ARG A 259 15.25 5.58 27.03
CA ARG A 259 15.83 5.26 28.34
C ARG A 259 17.31 5.63 28.35
N THR A 260 17.85 6.02 29.49
CA THR A 260 19.27 6.33 29.68
C THR A 260 19.69 5.95 31.09
N ASP A 261 20.89 5.40 31.23
CA ASP A 261 21.55 5.16 32.53
C ASP A 261 22.72 6.13 32.77
N GLY A 262 23.00 7.00 31.80
CA GLY A 262 24.10 7.98 31.82
C GLY A 262 25.37 7.49 31.14
N MET A 263 25.51 6.17 30.90
CA MET A 263 26.60 5.56 30.12
C MET A 263 26.16 5.23 28.69
N ILE A 264 24.89 4.89 28.51
CA ILE A 264 24.24 4.64 27.23
C ILE A 264 22.83 5.21 27.24
N TRP A 265 22.27 5.38 26.04
CA TRP A 265 20.85 5.73 25.90
C TRP A 265 20.20 5.00 24.72
N THR A 266 18.98 4.51 24.94
CA THR A 266 18.17 3.82 23.93
C THR A 266 17.29 4.83 23.20
N CYS A 267 17.43 4.89 21.87
CA CYS A 267 16.59 5.70 21.01
C CYS A 267 15.22 5.05 20.79
N ASN A 268 14.20 5.84 20.42
CA ASN A 268 12.91 5.29 20.04
C ASN A 268 12.96 4.29 18.88
N CYS A 269 13.96 4.38 18.01
CA CYS A 269 14.19 3.39 16.95
C CYS A 269 14.81 2.07 17.45
N GLY A 270 15.00 1.90 18.77
CA GLY A 270 15.55 0.70 19.40
C GLY A 270 17.08 0.60 19.40
N TYR A 271 17.79 1.52 18.74
CA TYR A 271 19.25 1.55 18.78
C TYR A 271 19.78 2.10 20.11
N VAL A 272 20.84 1.49 20.62
CA VAL A 272 21.53 1.91 21.85
C VAL A 272 22.75 2.73 21.47
N ASN A 273 22.80 3.98 21.91
CA ASN A 273 23.89 4.92 21.67
C ASN A 273 24.79 5.02 22.90
N GLU A 274 26.05 5.37 22.69
CA GLU A 274 27.02 5.65 23.75
C GLU A 274 26.74 6.99 24.44
N ALA A 275 27.24 7.16 25.66
CA ALA A 275 27.20 8.44 26.37
C ALA A 275 27.91 9.54 25.58
N GLY A 276 27.28 10.72 25.53
CA GLY A 276 27.79 11.88 24.80
C GLY A 276 27.39 11.93 23.33
N ALA A 277 26.74 10.90 22.78
CA ALA A 277 26.12 11.00 21.46
C ALA A 277 24.83 11.84 21.54
N ASP A 278 24.84 13.03 20.94
CA ASP A 278 23.69 13.93 20.91
C ASP A 278 22.58 13.44 19.96
N GLU A 279 22.93 12.63 18.96
CA GLU A 279 22.03 12.10 17.93
C GLU A 279 22.15 10.58 17.82
N CYS A 280 21.03 9.92 17.49
CA CYS A 280 21.01 8.49 17.27
C CYS A 280 21.73 8.12 15.98
N LEU A 281 22.70 7.19 16.04
CA LEU A 281 23.50 6.76 14.89
C LEU A 281 22.67 6.18 13.73
N ILE A 282 21.51 5.57 14.04
CA ILE A 282 20.67 4.91 13.04
C ILE A 282 19.64 5.87 12.44
N CYS A 283 18.88 6.58 13.28
CA CYS A 283 17.73 7.36 12.81
C CYS A 283 17.94 8.87 12.85
N GLY A 284 19.06 9.35 13.39
CA GLY A 284 19.38 10.79 13.49
C GLY A 284 18.52 11.60 14.47
N ARG A 285 17.63 10.97 15.25
CA ARG A 285 16.88 11.68 16.30
C ARG A 285 17.82 12.22 17.36
N LYS A 286 17.64 13.47 17.76
CA LYS A 286 18.37 14.09 18.87
C LYS A 286 17.89 13.54 20.20
N GLN A 287 18.84 13.25 21.09
CA GLN A 287 18.54 12.76 22.43
C GLN A 287 17.61 13.71 23.19
N GLU A 288 17.82 15.02 23.05
CA GLU A 288 17.02 16.05 23.71
C GLU A 288 15.55 16.02 23.31
N ASP A 289 15.23 15.79 22.03
CA ASP A 289 13.86 15.73 21.51
C ASP A 289 13.07 14.52 22.08
N MET A 290 13.79 13.51 22.57
CA MET A 290 13.23 12.29 23.14
C MET A 290 13.10 12.35 24.66
N LYS A 291 13.85 13.23 25.34
CA LYS A 291 13.67 13.46 26.77
C LYS A 291 12.27 14.05 26.96
N SER A 292 11.42 13.32 27.68
CA SER A 292 10.11 13.83 28.07
C SER A 292 10.31 15.11 28.87
N THR A 293 9.50 16.14 28.62
CA THR A 293 9.38 17.31 29.50
C THR A 293 8.69 16.95 30.82
N SER A 294 7.94 15.84 30.83
CA SER A 294 7.36 15.27 32.05
C SER A 294 8.44 14.58 32.87
N LYS A 295 8.58 14.98 34.14
CA LYS A 295 9.54 14.41 35.09
C LYS A 295 9.20 12.98 35.50
N PHE A 296 7.98 12.53 35.23
CA PHE A 296 7.45 11.27 35.72
C PHE A 296 7.47 10.18 34.65
N ASN A 297 8.05 9.02 35.00
CA ASN A 297 7.96 7.81 34.18
C ASN A 297 6.92 6.84 34.77
N PRO A 298 5.79 6.61 34.08
CA PRO A 298 4.72 5.76 34.60
C PRO A 298 5.08 4.26 34.63
N ASP A 299 6.11 3.82 33.91
CA ASP A 299 6.42 2.39 33.74
C ASP A 299 6.71 1.69 35.08
N GLU A 300 7.44 2.33 36.00
CA GLU A 300 7.74 1.76 37.32
C GLU A 300 6.50 1.64 38.20
N MET A 301 5.64 2.66 38.18
CA MET A 301 4.37 2.66 38.89
C MET A 301 3.45 1.55 38.36
N LEU A 302 3.33 1.44 37.03
CA LEU A 302 2.52 0.42 36.37
C LEU A 302 3.05 -0.99 36.65
N ALA A 303 4.37 -1.20 36.64
CA ALA A 303 4.97 -2.47 37.01
C ALA A 303 4.65 -2.86 38.47
N LYS A 304 4.70 -1.90 39.40
CA LYS A 304 4.27 -2.13 40.80
C LYS A 304 2.77 -2.44 40.88
N MET A 305 1.93 -1.72 40.15
CA MET A 305 0.48 -1.96 40.06
C MET A 305 0.16 -3.38 39.58
N GLN A 306 0.89 -3.90 38.59
CA GLN A 306 0.73 -5.26 38.07
C GLN A 306 0.95 -6.34 39.14
N THR A 307 1.73 -6.06 40.19
CA THR A 307 1.96 -7.02 41.30
C THR A 307 0.83 -7.08 42.33
N LYS A 308 -0.16 -6.18 42.27
CA LYS A 308 -1.26 -6.08 43.23
C LYS A 308 -2.47 -6.91 42.82
N GLU A 309 -3.41 -7.15 43.73
CA GLU A 309 -4.61 -7.95 43.44
C GLU A 309 -5.88 -7.10 43.36
N TYR A 310 -5.97 -6.03 44.15
CA TYR A 310 -7.17 -5.22 44.30
C TYR A 310 -6.97 -3.76 43.90
N VAL A 311 -8.04 -3.08 43.47
CA VAL A 311 -7.97 -1.68 43.04
C VAL A 311 -7.55 -0.74 44.19
N ILE A 312 -7.85 -1.09 45.43
CA ILE A 312 -7.41 -0.28 46.58
C ILE A 312 -5.88 -0.21 46.69
N GLU A 313 -5.21 -1.32 46.40
CA GLU A 313 -3.75 -1.38 46.39
C GLU A 313 -3.17 -0.63 45.19
N LEU A 314 -3.88 -0.62 44.04
CA LEU A 314 -3.51 0.21 42.90
C LEU A 314 -3.58 1.69 43.25
N LYS A 315 -4.62 2.11 43.98
CA LYS A 315 -4.75 3.47 44.48
C LYS A 315 -3.61 3.81 45.42
N ASP A 316 -3.23 2.91 46.33
CA ASP A 316 -2.10 3.13 47.23
C ASP A 316 -0.79 3.33 46.45
N VAL A 317 -0.53 2.48 45.45
CA VAL A 317 0.62 2.63 44.55
C VAL A 317 0.56 3.98 43.81
N LEU A 318 -0.59 4.39 43.26
CA LEU A 318 -0.73 5.71 42.63
C LEU A 318 -0.37 6.85 43.58
N MET A 319 -0.81 6.76 44.84
CA MET A 319 -0.57 7.78 45.85
C MET A 319 0.91 7.90 46.24
N GLU A 320 1.71 6.84 46.12
CA GLU A 320 3.17 6.90 46.28
C GLU A 320 3.83 7.85 45.26
N TYR A 321 3.29 7.89 44.03
CA TYR A 321 3.87 8.63 42.89
C TYR A 321 3.11 9.92 42.53
N ILE A 322 1.96 10.18 43.14
CA ILE A 322 1.06 11.29 42.76
C ILE A 322 1.72 12.67 42.81
N LYS A 323 2.73 12.85 43.67
CA LYS A 323 3.47 14.12 43.79
C LYS A 323 4.40 14.39 42.60
N ASP A 324 4.88 13.33 41.98
CA ASP A 324 5.81 13.39 40.84
C ASP A 324 5.05 13.45 39.50
N ILE A 325 3.83 12.91 39.45
CA ILE A 325 2.94 12.99 38.29
C ILE A 325 2.55 14.44 38.01
N ASP A 326 2.54 14.85 36.73
CA ASP A 326 2.11 16.21 36.35
C ASP A 326 0.65 16.48 36.73
N SER A 327 0.36 17.72 37.13
CA SER A 327 -0.95 18.11 37.66
C SER A 327 -2.11 17.87 36.70
N GLU A 328 -1.84 17.86 35.39
CA GLU A 328 -2.83 17.62 34.34
C GLU A 328 -3.39 16.19 34.38
N TYR A 329 -2.60 15.19 34.80
CA TYR A 329 -3.04 13.78 34.82
C TYR A 329 -3.69 13.37 36.14
N ARG A 330 -3.38 14.08 37.24
CA ARG A 330 -3.73 13.64 38.60
C ARG A 330 -5.24 13.45 38.78
N MET A 331 -6.04 14.37 38.24
CA MET A 331 -7.50 14.34 38.41
C MET A 331 -8.11 13.13 37.72
N GLU A 332 -7.76 12.90 36.45
CA GLU A 332 -8.25 11.76 35.68
C GLU A 332 -7.83 10.42 36.29
N LEU A 333 -6.58 10.31 36.74
CA LEU A 333 -6.07 9.10 37.40
C LEU A 333 -6.83 8.79 38.70
N LEU A 334 -7.15 9.82 39.50
CA LEU A 334 -7.93 9.65 40.73
C LEU A 334 -9.38 9.24 40.42
N GLU A 335 -10.01 9.83 39.39
CA GLU A 335 -11.35 9.43 38.94
C GLU A 335 -11.39 7.97 38.48
N ILE A 336 -10.36 7.53 37.74
CA ILE A 336 -10.22 6.12 37.33
C ILE A 336 -10.16 5.20 38.56
N MET A 337 -9.39 5.55 39.58
CA MET A 337 -9.29 4.76 40.81
C MET A 337 -10.61 4.71 41.58
N GLU A 338 -11.31 5.84 41.72
CA GLU A 338 -12.60 5.90 42.42
C GLU A 338 -13.68 5.09 41.69
N SER A 339 -13.76 5.25 40.37
CA SER A 339 -14.64 4.46 39.51
C SER A 339 -14.33 2.97 39.63
N GLY A 340 -13.05 2.60 39.57
CA GLY A 340 -12.59 1.22 39.72
C GLY A 340 -13.01 0.59 41.04
N LEU A 341 -12.83 1.30 42.16
CA LEU A 341 -13.25 0.84 43.50
C LEU A 341 -14.77 0.64 43.60
N GLN A 342 -15.56 1.51 42.97
CA GLN A 342 -17.02 1.39 42.97
C GLN A 342 -17.47 0.17 42.15
N TYR A 343 -16.88 -0.04 40.98
CA TYR A 343 -17.18 -1.20 40.16
C TYR A 343 -16.69 -2.50 40.80
N GLU A 344 -15.55 -2.51 41.47
CA GLU A 344 -15.01 -3.71 42.10
C GLU A 344 -15.94 -4.29 43.17
N LYS A 345 -16.57 -3.40 43.95
CA LYS A 345 -17.60 -3.77 44.95
C LYS A 345 -18.84 -4.41 44.34
N THR A 346 -19.18 -4.08 43.10
CA THR A 346 -20.47 -4.47 42.49
C THR A 346 -20.32 -5.52 41.38
N ARG A 347 -19.13 -5.69 40.80
CA ARG A 347 -18.90 -6.49 39.60
C ARG A 347 -17.71 -7.46 39.69
N GLY A 348 -17.00 -7.50 40.81
CA GLY A 348 -15.81 -8.36 40.99
C GLY A 348 -14.52 -7.66 40.61
N ASN A 349 -13.41 -8.40 40.53
CA ASN A 349 -12.06 -7.82 40.37
C ASN A 349 -11.98 -6.87 39.15
N MET A 350 -11.52 -5.64 39.38
CA MET A 350 -11.39 -4.60 38.34
C MET A 350 -9.92 -4.23 38.05
N LYS A 351 -8.95 -4.94 38.64
CA LYS A 351 -7.51 -4.65 38.54
C LYS A 351 -7.08 -4.37 37.10
N ASP A 352 -7.25 -5.35 36.22
CA ASP A 352 -6.69 -5.27 34.86
C ASP A 352 -7.33 -4.13 34.05
N THR A 353 -8.64 -3.91 34.24
CA THR A 353 -9.37 -2.81 33.60
C THR A 353 -8.91 -1.44 34.11
N VAL A 354 -8.64 -1.31 35.41
CA VAL A 354 -8.12 -0.06 35.99
C VAL A 354 -6.72 0.21 35.49
N ILE A 355 -5.85 -0.80 35.47
CA ILE A 355 -4.50 -0.66 34.93
C ILE A 355 -4.57 -0.21 33.47
N GLU A 356 -5.35 -0.88 32.61
CA GLU A 356 -5.50 -0.49 31.20
C GLU A 356 -5.94 0.98 31.04
N LYS A 357 -6.86 1.47 31.89
CA LYS A 357 -7.28 2.87 31.85
C LYS A 357 -6.18 3.82 32.29
N VAL A 358 -5.45 3.51 33.35
CA VAL A 358 -4.29 4.30 33.80
C VAL A 358 -3.24 4.38 32.69
N GLU A 359 -2.97 3.25 32.02
CA GLU A 359 -2.04 3.18 30.90
C GLU A 359 -2.45 4.13 29.77
N LYS A 360 -3.75 4.17 29.43
CA LYS A 360 -4.30 5.07 28.39
C LYS A 360 -4.13 6.56 28.71
N VAL A 361 -4.24 6.97 29.98
CA VAL A 361 -4.05 8.38 30.37
C VAL A 361 -2.65 8.87 29.99
N PHE A 362 -1.63 8.05 30.25
CA PHE A 362 -0.25 8.39 29.92
C PHE A 362 0.11 8.20 28.43
N GLU A 363 -0.74 7.53 27.66
CA GLU A 363 -0.56 7.31 26.22
C GLU A 363 -1.31 8.34 25.36
N GLY A 364 -2.43 8.87 25.85
CA GLY A 364 -3.33 9.79 25.13
C GLY A 364 -2.92 11.27 25.13
N HIS A 365 -1.89 11.63 25.90
CA HIS A 365 -1.28 12.95 26.01
C HIS A 365 0.23 12.83 25.74
#